data_AF-A0A2T4DCJ9-F1
#
_entry.id   AF-A0A2T4DCJ9-F1
#
_cell.length_a   1.000
_cell.length_b   1.000
_cell.length_c   1.000
_cell.angle_alpha   90.00
_cell.angle_beta   90.00
_cell.angle_gamma   90.00
#
_symmetry.space_group_name_H-M   'P 1'
#
loop_
_entity.id
_entity.type
_entity.pdbx_description
1 polymer ?
#
loop_
_entity_poly.entity_id
_entity_poly.type
_entity_poly.pdbx_seq_one_letter_code
_entity_poly.pdbx_strand_id
1 'polypeptide(L)'
;MAAKKPRKALGRGLGALLQDSETSNKPSNIEREFPDVETVSNINEIPINQIEVNPFQPRSHFDKEALDELADSIKTQGIIQPITVRKLSDDS
;
A
#
# COMPACT_ATOMS: atom_id res chain seq x y z
N MET A 1 5.07 40.17 41.82
CA MET A 1 4.07 39.09 41.69
C MET A 1 3.57 39.06 40.26
N ALA A 2 3.54 37.89 39.60
CA ALA A 2 3.06 37.76 38.23
C ALA A 2 1.95 36.69 38.16
N ALA A 3 0.76 37.07 37.68
CA ALA A 3 -0.37 36.15 37.53
C ALA A 3 -0.42 35.61 36.10
N LYS A 4 -0.32 34.28 35.94
CA LYS A 4 -0.32 33.59 34.63
C LYS A 4 -1.72 33.06 34.32
N LYS A 5 -2.40 33.67 33.33
CA LYS A 5 -3.75 33.28 32.89
C LYS A 5 -3.72 31.89 32.20
N PRO A 6 -4.65 30.97 32.51
CA PRO A 6 -4.69 29.65 31.86
C PRO A 6 -5.12 29.77 30.41
N ARG A 7 -4.41 29.08 29.50
CA ARG A 7 -4.79 28.97 28.09
C ARG A 7 -5.73 27.78 27.93
N LYS A 8 -6.98 28.04 27.56
CA LYS A 8 -7.96 27.03 27.16
C LYS A 8 -7.51 26.43 25.82
N ALA A 9 -6.94 25.23 25.88
CA ALA A 9 -6.47 24.47 24.72
C ALA A 9 -7.37 23.24 24.49
N LEU A 10 -7.20 22.62 23.30
CA LEU A 10 -7.95 21.49 22.74
C LEU A 10 -9.41 21.82 22.30
N GLY A 11 -9.82 21.20 21.19
CA GLY A 11 -11.23 21.16 20.74
C GLY A 11 -11.58 21.88 19.42
N ARG A 12 -10.69 21.91 18.42
CA ARG A 12 -10.99 22.47 17.07
C ARG A 12 -10.47 21.64 15.87
N GLY A 13 -9.87 20.47 16.08
CA GLY A 13 -9.29 19.66 14.99
C GLY A 13 -10.27 18.72 14.27
N LEU A 14 -11.13 18.02 15.01
CA LEU A 14 -11.97 16.94 14.45
C LEU A 14 -13.12 17.41 13.56
N GLY A 15 -13.74 18.55 13.87
CA GLY A 15 -14.87 19.07 13.08
C GLY A 15 -14.51 19.52 11.66
N ALA A 16 -13.22 19.78 11.39
CA ALA A 16 -12.75 20.12 10.04
C ALA A 16 -12.56 18.89 9.14
N LEU A 17 -12.37 17.69 9.71
CA LEU A 17 -12.16 16.44 8.97
C LEU A 17 -13.46 15.68 8.69
N LEU A 18 -14.50 15.93 9.49
CA LEU A 18 -15.82 15.29 9.37
C LEU A 18 -16.73 15.94 8.31
N GLN A 19 -16.32 17.09 7.74
CA GLN A 19 -17.12 17.79 6.74
C GLN A 19 -16.97 17.18 5.32
N ASP A 20 -15.84 16.52 5.05
CA ASP A 20 -15.50 15.94 3.74
C ASP A 20 -16.03 14.52 3.54
N SER A 21 -16.54 13.86 4.59
CA SER A 21 -17.04 12.47 4.52
C SER A 21 -18.49 12.32 4.07
N GLU A 22 -19.27 13.41 3.99
CA GLU A 22 -20.71 13.38 3.68
C GLU A 22 -21.01 13.38 2.16
N THR A 23 -20.00 13.33 1.29
CA THR A 23 -20.18 13.41 -0.18
C THR A 23 -19.59 12.22 -0.94
N SER A 24 -20.06 11.00 -0.67
CA SER A 24 -20.19 9.94 -1.70
C SER A 24 -21.17 8.85 -1.28
N ASN A 25 -22.19 8.61 -2.12
CA ASN A 25 -23.25 7.64 -1.87
C ASN A 25 -22.87 6.23 -2.40
N LYS A 26 -23.12 5.20 -1.57
CA LYS A 26 -23.58 3.79 -1.83
C LYS A 26 -23.47 3.17 -3.26
N PRO A 27 -23.34 1.82 -3.43
CA PRO A 27 -23.28 0.71 -2.45
C PRO A 27 -22.02 -0.19 -2.70
N SER A 28 -21.89 -1.52 -2.44
CA SER A 28 -22.73 -2.61 -1.90
C SER A 28 -21.87 -3.79 -1.39
N ASN A 29 -22.42 -4.62 -0.47
CA ASN A 29 -22.08 -6.02 -0.15
C ASN A 29 -20.84 -6.68 -0.81
N ILE A 30 -19.88 -7.11 0.02
CA ILE A 30 -19.73 -8.53 0.43
C ILE A 30 -18.85 -8.54 1.70
N GLU A 31 -19.31 -9.20 2.75
CA GLU A 31 -18.52 -9.47 3.95
C GLU A 31 -17.40 -10.46 3.60
N ARG A 32 -16.13 -10.04 3.69
CA ARG A 32 -14.97 -10.92 3.72
C ARG A 32 -14.15 -10.56 4.94
N GLU A 33 -14.14 -11.46 5.93
CA GLU A 33 -13.33 -11.34 7.15
C GLU A 33 -11.84 -11.55 6.84
N PHE A 34 -11.22 -10.53 6.26
CA PHE A 34 -9.78 -10.29 6.34
C PHE A 34 -9.59 -8.96 7.07
N PRO A 35 -8.69 -8.88 8.07
CA PRO A 35 -8.51 -7.65 8.84
C PRO A 35 -8.08 -6.51 7.91
N ASP A 36 -8.66 -5.33 8.14
CA ASP A 36 -8.78 -4.28 7.13
C ASP A 36 -7.44 -3.87 6.50
N VAL A 37 -7.36 -4.11 5.19
CA VAL A 37 -6.21 -3.84 4.30
C VAL A 37 -6.12 -2.34 3.95
N GLU A 38 -6.67 -1.45 4.79
CA GLU A 38 -6.71 0.01 4.57
C GLU A 38 -5.32 0.70 4.62
N THR A 39 -4.26 -0.03 4.97
CA THR A 39 -2.87 0.46 4.92
C THR A 39 -1.94 -0.35 4.00
N VAL A 40 -2.45 -1.30 3.21
CA VAL A 40 -1.62 -1.92 2.16
C VAL A 40 -1.69 -1.06 0.91
N SER A 41 -0.55 -0.43 0.59
CA SER A 41 -0.27 0.28 -0.65
C SER A 41 -1.01 -0.29 -1.85
N ASN A 42 -1.86 0.52 -2.49
CA ASN A 42 -2.74 0.16 -3.62
C ASN A 42 -2.18 -0.97 -4.48
N ILE A 43 -2.86 -2.13 -4.47
CA ILE A 43 -2.57 -3.23 -5.39
C ILE A 43 -3.00 -2.77 -6.78
N ASN A 44 -2.06 -2.74 -7.72
CA ASN A 44 -2.28 -2.32 -9.10
C ASN A 44 -1.67 -3.36 -10.04
N GLU A 45 -2.31 -3.58 -11.19
CA GLU A 45 -1.69 -4.30 -12.31
C GLU A 45 -0.71 -3.35 -13.02
N ILE A 46 0.54 -3.79 -13.18
CA ILE A 46 1.61 -3.01 -13.81
C ILE A 46 2.17 -3.83 -14.97
N PRO A 47 2.26 -3.26 -16.19
CA PRO A 47 2.93 -3.91 -17.32
C PRO A 47 4.37 -4.31 -16.98
N ILE A 48 4.76 -5.56 -17.29
CA ILE A 48 6.08 -6.11 -16.95
C ILE A 48 7.23 -5.27 -17.52
N ASN A 49 7.04 -4.63 -18.68
CA ASN A 49 8.01 -3.73 -19.31
C ASN A 49 8.18 -2.37 -18.61
N GLN A 50 7.44 -2.10 -17.53
CA GLN A 50 7.61 -0.93 -16.65
C GLN A 50 8.29 -1.29 -15.32
N ILE A 51 8.76 -2.54 -15.17
CA ILE A 51 9.39 -3.05 -13.95
C ILE A 51 10.88 -3.30 -14.23
N GLU A 52 11.74 -2.65 -13.46
CA GLU A 52 13.19 -2.87 -13.48
C GLU A 52 13.66 -3.69 -12.27
N VAL A 53 14.78 -4.38 -12.42
CA VAL A 53 15.42 -5.11 -11.31
C VAL A 53 15.96 -4.13 -10.27
N ASN A 54 15.76 -4.41 -8.99
CA ASN A 54 16.33 -3.61 -7.91
C ASN A 54 17.88 -3.66 -7.97
N PRO A 55 18.58 -2.52 -8.18
CA PRO A 55 20.05 -2.50 -8.18
C PRO A 55 20.67 -2.92 -6.85
N PHE A 56 19.92 -2.78 -5.75
CA PHE A 56 20.32 -3.13 -4.39
C PHE A 56 19.73 -4.48 -3.94
N GLN A 57 19.56 -5.43 -4.85
CA GLN A 57 19.06 -6.78 -4.56
C GLN A 57 20.07 -7.55 -3.67
N PRO A 58 19.77 -7.86 -2.39
CA PRO A 58 20.68 -8.61 -1.53
C PRO A 58 20.79 -10.09 -1.93
N ARG A 59 19.79 -10.65 -2.62
CA ARG A 59 19.82 -12.03 -3.11
C ARG A 59 20.66 -12.12 -4.40
N SER A 60 21.92 -12.50 -4.25
CA SER A 60 22.86 -12.70 -5.37
C SER A 60 22.79 -14.09 -6.02
N HIS A 61 22.20 -15.09 -5.34
CA HIS A 61 22.12 -16.46 -5.84
C HIS A 61 20.67 -16.94 -6.00
N PHE A 62 20.42 -17.58 -7.14
CA PHE A 62 19.17 -18.23 -7.48
C PHE A 62 19.49 -19.65 -7.93
N ASP A 63 18.85 -20.62 -7.28
CA ASP A 63 18.83 -21.99 -7.76
C ASP A 63 17.96 -22.05 -9.03
N LYS A 64 18.46 -22.72 -10.07
CA LYS A 64 17.76 -22.82 -11.35
C LYS A 64 16.55 -23.75 -11.25
N GLU A 65 16.66 -24.86 -10.53
CA GLU A 65 15.56 -25.84 -10.41
C GLU A 65 14.38 -25.19 -9.67
N ALA A 66 14.66 -24.52 -8.55
CA ALA A 66 13.64 -23.77 -7.81
C ALA A 66 13.04 -22.58 -8.59
N LEU A 67 13.76 -21.97 -9.53
CA LEU A 67 13.21 -20.96 -10.43
C LEU A 67 12.27 -21.56 -11.48
N ASP A 68 12.64 -22.70 -12.06
CA ASP A 68 11.81 -23.40 -13.04
C ASP A 68 10.50 -23.90 -12.38
N GLU A 69 10.58 -24.48 -11.18
CA GLU A 69 9.40 -24.85 -10.37
C GLU A 69 8.50 -23.65 -10.03
N LEU A 70 9.08 -22.52 -9.62
CA LEU A 70 8.34 -21.30 -9.32
C LEU A 70 7.63 -20.76 -10.57
N ALA A 71 8.27 -20.82 -11.74
CA ALA A 71 7.66 -20.38 -12.99
C ALA A 71 6.46 -21.25 -13.38
N ASP A 72 6.50 -22.56 -13.15
CA ASP A 72 5.38 -23.47 -13.42
C ASP A 72 4.25 -23.33 -12.39
N SER A 73 4.58 -23.05 -11.12
CA SER A 73 3.60 -22.65 -10.11
C SER A 73 2.86 -21.37 -10.50
N ILE A 74 3.58 -20.31 -10.92
CA ILE A 74 2.98 -19.05 -11.36
C ILE A 74 2.09 -19.22 -12.60
N LYS A 75 2.47 -20.10 -13.55
CA LYS A 75 1.62 -20.40 -14.73
C LYS A 75 0.30 -21.09 -14.36
N THR A 76 0.27 -21.88 -13.30
CA THR A 76 -0.89 -22.71 -12.93
C THR A 76 -1.79 -22.06 -11.89
N GLN A 77 -1.23 -21.30 -10.96
CA GLN A 77 -1.94 -20.69 -9.82
C GLN A 77 -1.96 -19.15 -9.87
N GLY A 78 -1.20 -18.54 -10.78
CA GLY A 78 -0.97 -17.10 -10.79
C GLY A 78 0.01 -16.64 -9.71
N ILE A 79 0.10 -15.33 -9.51
CA ILE A 79 0.92 -14.73 -8.46
C ILE A 79 0.06 -14.62 -7.19
N ILE A 80 0.34 -15.47 -6.19
CA ILE A 80 -0.40 -15.52 -4.92
C ILE A 80 -0.15 -14.27 -4.06
N GLN A 81 1.08 -13.75 -4.07
CA GLN A 81 1.48 -12.56 -3.30
C GLN A 81 1.90 -11.42 -4.25
N PRO A 82 1.23 -10.26 -4.21
CA PRO A 82 1.63 -9.09 -4.99
C PRO A 82 3.09 -8.69 -4.77
N ILE A 83 3.77 -8.32 -5.86
CA ILE A 83 5.17 -7.88 -5.82
C ILE A 83 5.22 -6.42 -5.38
N THR A 84 5.95 -6.13 -4.29
CA THR A 84 6.17 -4.76 -3.84
C THR A 84 7.10 -4.03 -4.80
N VAL A 85 6.65 -2.88 -5.31
CA VAL A 85 7.44 -1.98 -6.16
C VAL A 85 7.50 -0.57 -5.58
N ARG A 86 8.52 0.19 -5.98
CA ARG A 86 8.63 1.63 -5.73
C ARG A 86 8.65 2.32 -7.08
N LYS A 87 7.91 3.42 -7.24
CA LYS A 87 8.07 4.29 -8.40
C LYS A 87 9.52 4.79 -8.44
N LEU A 88 10.18 4.61 -9.58
CA LEU A 88 11.40 5.34 -9.87
C LEU A 88 11.03 6.82 -9.97
N SER A 89 11.89 7.68 -9.42
CA SER A 89 11.79 9.12 -9.68
C SER A 89 12.13 9.32 -11.14
N ASP A 90 11.32 10.12 -11.84
CA ASP A 90 11.71 10.66 -13.14
C ASP A 90 12.72 11.77 -12.84
N ASP A 91 14.01 11.41 -12.71
CA ASP A 91 15.08 12.35 -12.42
C ASP A 91 15.32 13.21 -13.69
N SER A 92 14.65 14.36 -13.74
CA SER A 92 14.75 15.41 -14.77
C SER A 92 14.72 16.80 -14.13
#